data_AF-A0A529W1K8-F1
#
_entry.id   AF-A0A529W1K8-F1
#
_cell.length_a   1.000
_cell.length_b   1.000
_cell.length_c   1.000
_cell.angle_alpha   90.00
_cell.angle_beta   90.00
_cell.angle_gamma   90.00
#
_symmetry.space_group_name_H-M   'P 1'
#
loop_
_entity.id
_entity.type
_entity.pdbx_description
1 polymer ?
#
loop_
_entity_poly.entity_id
_entity_poly.type
_entity_poly.pdbx_seq_one_letter_code
_entity_poly.pdbx_strand_id
1 'polypeptide(L)' 'RQEALACAAAMADGPKRPRDLKTLSPRAASILQHNYYGWFARAERGIYALTEAGLAAIGPLPAAL' A
#
# COMPACT_ATOMS: atom_id res chain seq x y z
N ARG A 1 1.97 9.73 -7.32
CA ARG A 1 2.43 9.63 -5.91
C ARG A 1 1.28 9.60 -4.89
N GLN A 2 0.32 10.55 -4.92
CA GLN A 2 -0.77 10.61 -3.92
C GLN A 2 -1.60 9.32 -3.81
N GLU A 3 -2.03 8.73 -4.95
CA GLU A 3 -2.79 7.46 -4.92
C GLU A 3 -1.99 6.30 -4.31
N ALA A 4 -0.67 6.25 -4.55
CA ALA A 4 0.21 5.25 -3.97
C ALA A 4 0.38 5.45 -2.44
N LEU A 5 0.44 6.70 -1.98
CA LEU A 5 0.43 7.01 -0.55
C LEU A 5 -0.88 6.61 0.11
N ALA A 6 -2.03 6.86 -0.54
CA ALA A 6 -3.33 6.44 -0.02
C ALA A 6 -3.43 4.91 0.10
N CYS A 7 -2.96 4.18 -0.91
CA CYS A 7 -2.88 2.72 -0.85
C CYS A 7 -1.93 2.26 0.27
N ALA A 8 -0.75 2.89 0.39
CA ALA A 8 0.22 2.53 1.40
C ALA A 8 -0.31 2.79 2.82
N ALA A 9 -0.90 3.94 3.08
CA ALA A 9 -1.46 4.30 4.39
C ALA A 9 -2.55 3.30 4.82
N ALA A 10 -3.39 2.87 3.87
CA ALA A 10 -4.41 1.87 4.16
C ALA A 10 -3.81 0.52 4.55
N MET A 11 -2.64 0.15 4.05
CA MET A 11 -1.96 -1.13 4.32
C MET A 11 -1.06 -1.10 5.56
N ALA A 12 -1.08 -0.03 6.34
CA ALA A 12 -0.26 0.09 7.54
C ALA A 12 -0.65 -0.90 8.65
N ASP A 13 -1.90 -1.40 8.63
CA ASP A 13 -2.42 -2.43 9.53
C ASP A 13 -2.15 -3.87 9.05
N GLY A 14 -1.63 -4.04 7.82
CA GLY A 14 -1.26 -5.33 7.28
C GLY A 14 -1.53 -5.51 5.78
N PRO A 15 -1.28 -6.74 5.27
CA PRO A 15 -1.42 -7.04 3.85
C PRO A 15 -2.86 -6.91 3.35
N LYS A 16 -3.04 -6.39 2.13
CA LYS A 16 -4.37 -6.22 1.50
C LYS A 16 -4.42 -6.73 0.07
N ARG A 17 -5.63 -7.02 -0.41
CA ARG A 17 -5.87 -7.32 -1.83
C ARG A 17 -6.08 -6.01 -2.58
N PRO A 18 -5.65 -5.90 -3.86
CA PRO A 18 -5.88 -4.68 -4.63
C PRO A 18 -7.36 -4.30 -4.77
N ARG A 19 -8.27 -5.28 -4.72
CA ARG A 19 -9.72 -5.05 -4.77
C ARG A 19 -10.23 -4.28 -3.54
N ASP A 20 -9.60 -4.47 -2.38
CA ASP A 20 -9.99 -3.85 -1.11
C ASP A 20 -9.57 -2.37 -1.08
N LEU A 21 -8.60 -1.98 -1.91
CA LEU A 21 -8.07 -0.63 -2.06
C LEU A 21 -8.78 0.17 -3.17
N LYS A 22 -9.71 -0.44 -3.90
CA LYS A 22 -10.34 0.18 -5.08
C LYS A 22 -11.15 1.44 -4.74
N THR A 23 -11.67 1.51 -3.51
CA THR A 23 -12.38 2.69 -2.97
C THR A 23 -11.44 3.88 -2.76
N LEU A 24 -10.14 3.64 -2.53
CA LEU A 24 -9.12 4.67 -2.36
C LEU A 24 -8.51 5.10 -3.69
N SER A 25 -8.33 4.15 -4.60
CA SER A 25 -7.96 4.43 -5.99
C SER A 25 -8.49 3.35 -6.92
N PRO A 26 -9.22 3.70 -7.99
CA PRO A 26 -9.61 2.76 -9.04
C PRO A 26 -8.41 2.05 -9.69
N ARG A 27 -7.20 2.64 -9.56
CA ARG A 27 -5.94 2.15 -10.14
C ARG A 27 -5.11 1.32 -9.15
N ALA A 28 -5.64 0.98 -7.97
CA ALA A 28 -4.88 0.27 -6.93
C ALA A 28 -4.14 -0.97 -7.47
N ALA A 29 -4.79 -1.81 -8.28
CA ALA A 29 -4.15 -2.97 -8.89
C ALA A 29 -2.90 -2.61 -9.71
N SER A 30 -2.99 -1.59 -10.56
CA SER A 30 -1.86 -1.12 -11.37
C SER A 30 -0.79 -0.47 -10.50
N ILE A 31 -1.15 0.28 -9.46
CA ILE A 31 -0.19 0.91 -8.53
C ILE A 31 0.65 -0.16 -7.82
N LEU A 32 -0.02 -1.17 -7.25
CA LEU A 32 0.62 -2.25 -6.50
C LEU A 32 1.48 -3.13 -7.42
N GLN A 33 1.01 -3.41 -8.65
CA GLN A 33 1.71 -4.25 -9.60
C GLN A 33 2.95 -3.57 -10.20
N HIS A 34 2.84 -2.31 -10.65
CA HIS A 34 3.98 -1.61 -11.23
C HIS A 34 5.00 -1.19 -10.19
N ASN A 35 4.55 -0.95 -8.94
CA ASN A 35 5.41 -0.69 -7.80
C ASN A 35 6.54 0.33 -8.08
N TYR A 36 6.22 1.43 -8.76
CA TYR A 36 7.20 2.40 -9.26
C TYR A 36 8.14 2.95 -8.16
N TYR A 37 7.68 2.96 -6.91
CA TYR A 37 8.43 3.46 -5.76
C TYR A 37 9.10 2.36 -4.92
N GLY A 38 8.89 1.07 -5.23
CA GLY A 38 9.40 -0.03 -4.41
C GLY A 38 8.71 -0.20 -3.06
N TRP A 39 7.54 0.40 -2.86
CA TRP A 39 6.81 0.41 -1.58
C TRP A 39 5.99 -0.85 -1.30
N PHE A 40 5.68 -1.63 -2.32
CA PHE A 40 4.80 -2.79 -2.23
C PHE A 40 5.58 -4.07 -2.52
N ALA A 41 5.23 -5.14 -1.82
CA ALA A 41 5.72 -6.49 -2.10
C ALA A 41 4.55 -7.45 -2.19
N ARG A 42 4.66 -8.46 -3.05
CA ARG A 42 3.65 -9.52 -3.16
C ARG A 42 3.88 -10.52 -2.03
N ALA A 43 3.04 -10.48 -1.01
CA ALA A 43 3.08 -11.42 0.10
C ALA A 43 2.55 -12.81 -0.34
N GLU A 44 1.46 -12.82 -1.10
CA GLU A 44 0.86 -14.04 -1.64
C GLU A 44 0.21 -13.78 -3.01
N ARG A 45 -0.42 -14.79 -3.60
CA ARG A 45 -1.15 -14.64 -4.86
C ARG A 45 -2.29 -13.63 -4.72
N GLY A 46 -2.04 -12.39 -5.16
CA GLY A 46 -3.04 -11.31 -5.15
C GLY A 46 -3.15 -10.58 -3.81
N ILE A 47 -2.23 -10.82 -2.88
CA ILE A 47 -2.11 -10.11 -1.61
C ILE A 47 -0.77 -9.38 -1.61
N TYR A 48 -0.80 -8.11 -1.24
CA TYR A 48 0.38 -7.26 -1.17
C TYR A 48 0.58 -6.77 0.26
N ALA A 49 1.82 -6.53 0.63
CA ALA A 49 2.24 -5.90 1.88
C ALA A 49 3.11 -4.68 1.58
N LEU A 50 3.34 -3.84 2.58
CA LEU A 50 4.35 -2.79 2.50
C LEU A 50 5.76 -3.36 2.67
N THR A 51 6.71 -2.79 1.94
CA THR A 51 8.13 -2.92 2.23
C THR A 51 8.53 -1.91 3.33
N GLU A 52 9.74 -2.01 3.84
CA GLU A 52 10.30 -1.00 4.76
C GLU A 52 10.27 0.41 4.14
N ALA A 53 10.58 0.53 2.84
CA ALA A 53 10.50 1.80 2.12
C ALA A 53 9.06 2.34 2.03
N GLY A 54 8.08 1.45 1.88
CA GLY A 54 6.66 1.81 1.88
C GLY A 54 6.16 2.29 3.25
N LEU A 55 6.59 1.63 4.32
CA LEU A 55 6.31 2.06 5.70
C LEU A 55 6.96 3.42 5.99
N ALA A 56 8.23 3.61 5.62
CA ALA A 56 8.92 4.89 5.78
C ALA A 56 8.24 6.03 4.99
N ALA A 57 7.66 5.74 3.83
CA ALA A 57 7.01 6.74 2.98
C ALA A 57 5.71 7.32 3.55
N ILE A 58 5.01 6.57 4.41
CA ILE A 58 3.80 7.05 5.09
C ILE A 58 4.09 7.69 6.46
N GLY A 59 5.35 7.64 6.90
CA GLY A 59 5.78 8.15 8.20
C GLY A 59 5.31 7.27 9.36
N PRO A 60 5.65 7.64 10.62
CA PRO A 60 5.13 6.94 11.78
C PRO A 60 3.60 6.98 11.75
N LEU A 61 2.98 5.81 11.92
CA LEU A 61 1.56 5.72 12.23
C LEU A 61 1.32 6.68 13.40
N PRO A 62 0.35 7.63 13.35
CA PRO A 62 0.06 8.44 14.52
C PRO A 62 -0.18 7.45 15.67
N ALA A 63 0.65 7.54 16.71
CA ALA A 63 0.48 6.73 17.90
C ALA A 63 -0.97 6.93 18.32
N ALA A 64 -1.76 5.86 18.28
CA ALA A 64 -3.14 5.90 18.73
C ALA A 64 -3.11 6.48 20.16
N LEU A 65 -3.62 7.71 20.30
CA LEU A 65 -3.88 8.34 21.59
C LEU A 65 -5.16 7.74 22.16
#